data_AF-A0A835QFK7-F1
#
_entry.id   AF-A0A835QFK7-F1
#
_cell.length_a   1.000
_cell.length_b   1.000
_cell.length_c   1.000
_cell.angle_alpha   90.00
_cell.angle_beta   90.00
_cell.angle_gamma   90.00
#
_symmetry.space_group_name_H-M   'P 1'
#
loop_
_entity.id
_entity.type
_entity.pdbx_description
1 polymer ?
#
loop_
_entity_poly.entity_id
_entity_poly.type
_entity_poly.pdbx_seq_one_letter_code
_entity_poly.pdbx_strand_id
1 'polypeptide(L)'
;MSADGLLEFFETSGLDIRPLPSSSLYRRENISPPAGPIPCFCVISLILSYFCEKILLFGRRCTGRLNGSHFYSRAGFSVLRLPLLPVQPFDYWRLSHEKTEVDCSEGELDPTFRDSVRCKMFLGFTSNLVSSGVRDIIRFLLEHRMVDVVVTTAGGIEEDIIKCLAPTYRGDFSLPGAFLRSKGLNRIGNLLVPNDNYCRFESWINPILDQMLEEQSSKAMEWTPSKVISRLGKEINDESSYLYWAYKNAIPVFCPGLTDGSLGDMLYCHAIRTSGLKIDIVQDIRAMNGEAIYAGFRRTGMIILGGGLPKHHICNANMMRNGSDYAVFINTAQEFDGSDSGAQPDEAVSWGKIRGSAKAVKVHCDATIAFPLLVAATFARRLPDTPAVATID
;
A
#
# COMPACT_ATOMS: atom_id res chain seq x y z
N MET A 1 -15.48 26.43 -3.41
CA MET A 1 -16.61 25.77 -4.10
C MET A 1 -16.94 24.53 -3.31
N SER A 2 -18.21 24.33 -2.94
CA SER A 2 -18.66 23.06 -2.35
C SER A 2 -18.43 21.90 -3.34
N ALA A 3 -18.40 20.66 -2.84
CA ALA A 3 -18.30 19.46 -3.68
C ALA A 3 -19.38 19.44 -4.79
N ASP A 4 -20.58 19.94 -4.49
CA ASP A 4 -21.69 20.03 -5.44
C ASP A 4 -21.44 21.05 -6.55
N GLY A 5 -20.84 22.21 -6.22
CA GLY A 5 -20.47 23.21 -7.23
C GLY A 5 -19.33 22.76 -8.16
N LEU A 6 -18.48 21.83 -7.70
CA LEU A 6 -17.42 21.22 -8.53
C LEU A 6 -18.00 20.24 -9.54
N LEU A 7 -18.98 19.40 -9.15
CA LEU A 7 -19.66 18.48 -10.07
C LEU A 7 -20.37 19.22 -11.21
N GLU A 8 -21.11 20.29 -10.90
CA GLU A 8 -21.79 21.13 -11.89
C GLU A 8 -20.82 21.86 -12.85
N PHE A 9 -19.63 22.23 -12.35
CA PHE A 9 -18.57 22.85 -13.15
C PHE A 9 -17.86 21.87 -14.10
N PHE A 10 -17.75 20.59 -13.72
CA PHE A 10 -17.10 19.58 -14.56
C PHE A 10 -18.02 19.03 -15.66
N GLU A 11 -19.32 18.90 -15.37
CA GLU A 11 -20.32 18.58 -16.40
C GLU A 11 -20.36 19.64 -17.52
N THR A 12 -20.13 20.91 -17.18
CA THR A 12 -20.13 22.02 -18.14
C THR A 12 -18.81 22.18 -18.91
N SER A 13 -17.71 21.54 -18.49
CA SER A 13 -16.37 21.67 -19.11
C SER A 13 -15.93 20.45 -19.94
N GLY A 14 -16.78 19.43 -20.09
CA GLY A 14 -16.55 18.29 -20.99
C GLY A 14 -15.46 17.31 -20.54
N LEU A 15 -15.04 17.37 -19.27
CA LEU A 15 -14.07 16.45 -18.65
C LEU A 15 -14.84 15.33 -17.92
N ASP A 16 -14.65 14.07 -18.32
CA ASP A 16 -15.23 12.90 -17.64
C ASP A 16 -14.48 12.64 -16.32
N ILE A 17 -14.91 13.32 -15.25
CA ILE A 17 -14.33 13.21 -13.91
C ILE A 17 -15.26 12.40 -13.03
N ARG A 18 -14.98 11.11 -12.89
CA ARG A 18 -15.63 10.24 -11.91
C ARG A 18 -14.74 10.12 -10.66
N PRO A 19 -15.35 10.00 -9.45
CA PRO A 19 -14.60 9.55 -8.28
C PRO A 19 -13.85 8.26 -8.62
N LEU A 20 -12.64 8.07 -8.09
CA LEU A 20 -12.01 6.75 -8.15
C LEU A 20 -12.98 5.77 -7.46
N PRO A 21 -13.40 4.69 -8.14
CA PRO A 21 -14.39 3.78 -7.57
C PRO A 21 -13.85 3.17 -6.28
N SER A 22 -14.54 3.39 -5.17
CA SER A 22 -14.37 2.59 -3.96
C SER A 22 -14.94 1.20 -4.22
N SER A 23 -14.31 0.17 -3.65
CA SER A 23 -14.73 -1.24 -3.77
C SER A 23 -16.19 -1.51 -3.34
N SER A 24 -16.85 -0.57 -2.64
CA SER A 24 -18.27 -0.64 -2.26
C SER A 24 -19.28 -0.51 -3.42
N LEU A 25 -18.86 -0.15 -4.64
CA LEU A 25 -19.74 0.01 -5.81
C LEU A 25 -19.92 -1.25 -6.68
N TYR A 26 -19.38 -2.40 -6.30
CA TYR A 26 -19.66 -3.69 -6.96
C TYR A 26 -20.99 -4.33 -6.53
N ARG A 27 -22.04 -3.53 -6.30
CA ARG A 27 -23.41 -4.04 -6.14
C ARG A 27 -24.04 -4.06 -7.53
N ARG A 28 -24.37 -5.26 -8.04
CA ARG A 28 -25.00 -5.47 -9.36
C ARG A 28 -26.29 -4.63 -9.45
N GLU A 29 -26.24 -3.50 -10.14
CA GLU A 29 -27.46 -2.89 -10.66
C GLU A 29 -27.81 -3.59 -11.99
N ASN A 30 -28.97 -4.23 -12.01
CA ASN A 30 -29.55 -4.83 -13.21
C ASN A 30 -29.97 -3.71 -14.17
N ILE A 31 -29.10 -3.37 -15.11
CA ILE A 31 -29.44 -2.46 -16.21
C ILE A 31 -30.07 -3.31 -17.33
N SER A 32 -31.38 -3.18 -17.52
CA SER A 32 -32.09 -3.67 -18.70
C SER A 32 -31.73 -2.82 -19.92
N PRO A 33 -31.59 -3.40 -21.12
CA PRO A 33 -31.21 -2.65 -22.31
C PRO A 33 -32.35 -1.76 -22.80
N PRO A 34 -32.09 -0.52 -23.24
CA PRO A 34 -33.11 0.35 -23.80
C PRO A 34 -33.51 -0.10 -25.22
N ALA A 35 -34.81 -0.11 -25.48
CA ALA A 35 -35.38 -0.31 -26.81
C ALA A 35 -35.35 1.01 -27.59
N GLY A 36 -34.45 1.14 -28.58
CA GLY A 36 -34.41 2.28 -29.49
C GLY A 36 -33.12 2.35 -30.33
N PRO A 37 -33.11 3.07 -31.46
CA PRO A 37 -31.96 3.13 -32.36
C PRO A 37 -30.78 3.89 -31.72
N ILE A 38 -29.62 3.25 -31.74
CA ILE A 38 -28.40 3.64 -31.02
C ILE A 38 -27.62 4.70 -31.84
N PRO A 39 -27.29 5.89 -31.30
CA PRO A 39 -26.43 6.87 -31.98
C PRO A 39 -24.94 6.42 -31.96
N CYS A 40 -24.16 6.79 -32.98
CA CYS A 40 -22.76 6.38 -33.21
C CYS A 40 -21.79 6.52 -32.00
N PHE A 41 -22.09 7.38 -31.02
CA PHE A 41 -21.29 7.51 -29.79
C PHE A 41 -21.39 6.29 -28.85
N CYS A 42 -22.50 5.56 -28.86
CA CYS A 42 -22.66 4.34 -28.06
C CYS A 42 -21.86 3.16 -28.62
N VAL A 43 -21.50 3.17 -29.91
CA VAL A 43 -20.72 2.08 -30.53
C VAL A 43 -19.28 2.07 -30.00
N ILE A 44 -18.68 3.23 -29.71
CA ILE A 44 -17.33 3.32 -29.16
C ILE A 44 -17.30 2.92 -27.68
N SER A 45 -18.31 3.34 -26.88
CA SER A 45 -18.48 2.86 -25.49
C SER A 45 -18.80 1.37 -25.40
N LEU A 46 -19.57 0.81 -26.34
CA LEU A 46 -19.80 -0.63 -26.44
C LEU A 46 -18.54 -1.38 -26.88
N ILE A 47 -17.72 -0.83 -27.77
CA ILE A 47 -16.44 -1.44 -28.17
C ILE A 47 -15.42 -1.42 -27.01
N LEU A 48 -15.36 -0.34 -26.23
CA LEU A 48 -14.49 -0.23 -25.05
C LEU A 48 -14.98 -1.09 -23.87
N SER A 49 -16.29 -1.15 -23.61
CA SER A 49 -16.86 -2.10 -22.66
C SER A 49 -16.69 -3.54 -23.13
N TYR A 50 -16.85 -3.83 -24.43
CA TYR A 50 -16.58 -5.15 -24.99
C TYR A 50 -15.09 -5.50 -24.92
N PHE A 51 -14.17 -4.54 -25.08
CA PHE A 51 -12.73 -4.75 -24.89
C PHE A 51 -12.35 -4.93 -23.42
N CYS A 52 -12.92 -4.15 -22.50
CA CYS A 52 -12.70 -4.32 -21.06
C CYS A 52 -13.31 -5.64 -20.55
N GLU A 53 -14.51 -5.98 -20.98
CA GLU A 53 -15.15 -7.26 -20.68
C GLU A 53 -14.39 -8.41 -21.34
N LYS A 54 -13.85 -8.25 -22.56
CA LYS A 54 -12.96 -9.22 -23.21
C LYS A 54 -11.59 -9.29 -22.58
N ILE A 55 -11.02 -8.22 -22.01
CA ILE A 55 -9.75 -8.23 -21.28
C ILE A 55 -9.94 -8.83 -19.89
N LEU A 56 -11.09 -8.61 -19.25
CA LEU A 56 -11.47 -9.27 -17.98
C LEU A 56 -11.90 -10.73 -18.20
N LEU A 57 -12.54 -11.06 -19.32
CA LEU A 57 -12.85 -12.42 -19.77
C LEU A 57 -11.59 -13.13 -20.30
N PHE A 58 -10.65 -12.42 -20.91
CA PHE A 58 -9.33 -12.94 -21.27
C PHE A 58 -8.53 -13.13 -20.00
N GLY A 59 -8.55 -12.20 -19.05
CA GLY A 59 -8.01 -12.36 -17.71
C GLY A 59 -8.59 -13.59 -17.02
N ARG A 60 -9.92 -13.76 -16.98
CA ARG A 60 -10.62 -14.93 -16.39
C ARG A 60 -10.41 -16.24 -17.17
N ARG A 61 -10.35 -16.21 -18.51
CA ARG A 61 -10.08 -17.40 -19.34
C ARG A 61 -8.61 -17.77 -19.34
N CYS A 62 -7.70 -16.82 -19.23
CA CYS A 62 -6.27 -17.04 -19.12
C CYS A 62 -5.89 -17.44 -17.70
N THR A 63 -6.53 -16.94 -16.64
CA THR A 63 -6.31 -17.46 -15.29
C THR A 63 -6.95 -18.83 -15.06
N GLY A 64 -8.03 -19.16 -15.80
CA GLY A 64 -8.73 -20.45 -15.68
C GLY A 64 -8.26 -21.58 -16.63
N ARG A 65 -7.68 -21.28 -17.80
CA ARG A 65 -7.21 -22.29 -18.79
C ARG A 65 -5.73 -22.22 -19.16
N LEU A 66 -5.06 -21.09 -18.98
CA LEU A 66 -3.59 -21.09 -19.01
C LEU A 66 -3.15 -21.26 -17.56
N ASN A 67 -2.30 -22.24 -17.27
CA ASN A 67 -1.52 -22.18 -16.04
C ASN A 67 -0.78 -20.82 -16.07
N GLY A 68 -1.29 -19.80 -15.37
CA GLY A 68 -0.81 -18.42 -15.51
C GLY A 68 0.69 -18.30 -15.23
N SER A 69 1.21 -19.13 -14.32
CA SER A 69 2.65 -19.29 -14.06
C SER A 69 3.43 -19.73 -15.31
N HIS A 70 2.85 -20.59 -16.16
CA HIS A 70 3.48 -21.14 -17.35
C HIS A 70 3.44 -20.19 -18.56
N PHE A 71 2.42 -19.33 -18.67
CA PHE A 71 2.35 -18.32 -19.74
C PHE A 71 3.32 -17.17 -19.48
N TYR A 72 3.31 -16.59 -18.26
CA TYR A 72 4.18 -15.48 -17.93
C TYR A 72 5.68 -15.87 -17.90
N SER A 73 6.00 -17.11 -17.53
CA SER A 73 7.38 -17.63 -17.60
C SER A 73 7.89 -17.92 -19.02
N ARG A 74 7.02 -17.99 -20.05
CA ARG A 74 7.42 -18.24 -21.45
C ARG A 74 7.47 -16.97 -22.30
N ALA A 75 6.95 -15.83 -21.80
CA ALA A 75 6.78 -14.60 -22.58
C ALA A 75 8.05 -13.73 -22.70
N GLY A 76 9.06 -13.88 -21.82
CA GLY A 76 10.29 -13.08 -21.84
C GLY A 76 10.20 -11.69 -21.15
N PHE A 77 11.33 -10.98 -21.03
CA PHE A 77 11.44 -9.60 -20.49
C PHE A 77 10.87 -9.38 -19.07
N SER A 78 10.42 -8.17 -18.73
CA SER A 78 9.83 -7.83 -17.42
C SER A 78 8.60 -8.70 -17.06
N VAL A 79 7.94 -9.28 -18.06
CA VAL A 79 6.83 -10.23 -17.91
C VAL A 79 7.29 -11.53 -17.23
N LEU A 80 8.54 -11.94 -17.45
CA LEU A 80 9.16 -13.13 -16.84
C LEU A 80 9.47 -12.95 -15.34
N ARG A 81 9.53 -11.71 -14.86
CA ARG A 81 9.80 -11.36 -13.45
C ARG A 81 8.54 -11.01 -12.67
N LEU A 82 7.34 -11.21 -13.22
CA LEU A 82 6.12 -11.17 -12.40
C LEU A 82 6.35 -12.15 -11.24
N PRO A 83 6.34 -11.68 -9.98
CA PRO A 83 7.15 -12.25 -8.91
C PRO A 83 6.55 -13.52 -8.28
N LEU A 84 5.82 -14.30 -9.07
CA LEU A 84 5.27 -15.60 -8.66
C LEU A 84 6.36 -16.50 -8.07
N LEU A 85 7.56 -16.53 -8.68
CA LEU A 85 8.64 -17.43 -8.26
C LEU A 85 9.27 -17.10 -6.89
N PRO A 86 9.53 -15.84 -6.50
CA PRO A 86 9.97 -15.50 -5.15
C PRO A 86 8.83 -15.21 -4.15
N VAL A 87 7.62 -14.83 -4.59
CA VAL A 87 6.46 -14.59 -3.71
C VAL A 87 5.81 -15.88 -3.19
N GLN A 88 5.73 -16.91 -4.03
CA GLN A 88 5.21 -18.20 -3.61
C GLN A 88 6.06 -18.87 -2.49
N PRO A 89 7.40 -18.81 -2.48
CA PRO A 89 8.22 -19.33 -1.39
C PRO A 89 8.03 -18.66 -0.03
N PHE A 90 7.97 -17.32 0.07
CA PHE A 90 7.99 -16.67 1.38
C PHE A 90 6.67 -16.74 2.12
N ASP A 91 5.58 -16.63 1.37
CA ASP A 91 4.26 -16.53 1.95
C ASP A 91 3.85 -17.91 2.51
N TYR A 92 4.35 -18.99 1.90
CA TYR A 92 4.15 -20.38 2.32
C TYR A 92 5.23 -20.90 3.28
N TRP A 93 6.36 -20.21 3.43
CA TRP A 93 7.43 -20.68 4.32
C TRP A 93 6.93 -20.81 5.77
N ARG A 94 7.28 -21.92 6.39
CA ARG A 94 7.12 -22.23 7.81
C ARG A 94 8.43 -22.79 8.33
N LEU A 95 8.71 -22.63 9.62
CA LEU A 95 9.87 -23.24 10.25
C LEU A 95 9.84 -24.77 10.15
N SER A 96 8.63 -25.37 10.09
CA SER A 96 8.42 -26.80 9.83
C SER A 96 9.01 -27.30 8.51
N HIS A 97 9.25 -26.41 7.53
CA HIS A 97 9.88 -26.76 6.26
C HIS A 97 11.42 -26.87 6.35
N GLU A 98 12.02 -26.37 7.43
CA GLU A 98 13.47 -26.42 7.63
C GLU A 98 13.85 -27.64 8.49
N LYS A 99 15.03 -28.19 8.23
CA LYS A 99 15.60 -29.27 9.06
C LYS A 99 15.90 -28.72 10.44
N THR A 100 15.69 -29.54 11.46
CA THR A 100 16.10 -29.25 12.83
C THR A 100 17.63 -29.31 12.93
N GLU A 101 18.23 -28.31 13.58
CA GLU A 101 19.66 -28.33 13.90
C GLU A 101 19.91 -29.27 15.09
N VAL A 102 21.15 -29.75 15.24
CA VAL A 102 21.52 -30.75 16.26
C VAL A 102 21.37 -30.20 17.69
N ASP A 103 21.47 -28.88 17.85
CA ASP A 103 21.48 -28.18 19.14
C ASP A 103 20.18 -27.37 19.40
N CYS A 104 19.06 -27.71 18.75
CA CYS A 104 17.81 -26.97 18.91
C CYS A 104 17.13 -27.23 20.27
N SER A 105 16.45 -26.22 20.83
CA SER A 105 15.75 -26.34 22.11
C SER A 105 14.54 -27.30 22.05
N GLU A 106 14.11 -27.87 23.19
CA GLU A 106 12.94 -28.77 23.23
C GLU A 106 11.66 -28.12 22.67
N GLY A 107 11.50 -26.80 22.85
CA GLY A 107 10.38 -26.04 22.28
C GLY A 107 10.45 -25.89 20.76
N GLU A 108 11.65 -25.89 20.16
CA GLU A 108 11.84 -25.84 18.71
C GLU A 108 11.62 -27.19 18.02
N LEU A 109 11.61 -28.29 18.78
CA LEU A 109 11.29 -29.62 18.30
C LEU A 109 9.78 -29.86 18.16
N ASP A 110 8.93 -29.05 18.82
CA ASP A 110 7.48 -29.17 18.71
C ASP A 110 7.01 -28.87 17.27
N PRO A 111 6.43 -29.85 16.56
CA PRO A 111 5.92 -29.64 15.22
C PRO A 111 4.86 -28.55 15.13
N THR A 112 4.06 -28.37 16.18
CA THR A 112 2.97 -27.37 16.21
C THR A 112 3.56 -25.96 16.28
N PHE A 113 4.51 -25.74 17.17
CA PHE A 113 5.27 -24.49 17.24
C PHE A 113 5.95 -24.19 15.89
N ARG A 114 6.68 -25.14 15.32
CA ARG A 114 7.38 -24.95 14.03
C ARG A 114 6.43 -24.60 12.89
N ASP A 115 5.24 -25.18 12.85
CA ASP A 115 4.24 -24.89 11.82
C ASP A 115 3.55 -23.53 12.03
N SER A 116 3.50 -23.05 13.28
CA SER A 116 2.99 -21.70 13.60
C SER A 116 3.95 -20.58 13.20
N VAL A 117 5.27 -20.86 13.14
CA VAL A 117 6.30 -19.87 12.83
C VAL A 117 6.34 -19.61 11.32
N ARG A 118 5.77 -18.49 10.90
CA ARG A 118 5.79 -18.00 9.50
C ARG A 118 6.86 -16.94 9.26
N CYS A 119 7.15 -16.66 8.00
CA CYS A 119 8.02 -15.55 7.61
C CYS A 119 7.49 -14.21 8.15
N LYS A 120 8.38 -13.30 8.54
CA LYS A 120 8.02 -11.93 8.95
C LYS A 120 8.10 -11.00 7.75
N MET A 121 6.96 -10.43 7.37
CA MET A 121 6.79 -9.69 6.12
C MET A 121 6.82 -8.18 6.35
N PHE A 122 7.77 -7.52 5.68
CA PHE A 122 7.88 -6.08 5.61
C PHE A 122 7.31 -5.59 4.28
N LEU A 123 6.34 -4.67 4.34
CA LEU A 123 5.75 -4.01 3.18
C LEU A 123 6.17 -2.54 3.15
N GLY A 124 6.84 -2.12 2.08
CA GLY A 124 7.19 -0.73 1.84
C GLY A 124 6.44 -0.18 0.65
N PHE A 125 5.91 1.04 0.73
CA PHE A 125 5.31 1.71 -0.42
C PHE A 125 5.47 3.24 -0.37
N THR A 126 5.47 3.87 -1.53
CA THR A 126 5.50 5.34 -1.66
C THR A 126 4.10 5.96 -1.56
N SER A 127 4.02 7.22 -1.12
CA SER A 127 2.77 7.95 -0.88
C SER A 127 1.77 7.91 -2.04
N ASN A 128 2.25 8.10 -3.28
CA ASN A 128 1.42 8.13 -4.48
C ASN A 128 0.62 6.84 -4.71
N LEU A 129 1.07 5.70 -4.16
CA LEU A 129 0.32 4.45 -4.26
C LEU A 129 -0.94 4.46 -3.37
N VAL A 130 -0.91 5.20 -2.27
CA VAL A 130 -2.10 5.44 -1.44
C VAL A 130 -3.02 6.47 -2.10
N SER A 131 -2.49 7.47 -2.79
CA SER A 131 -3.30 8.37 -3.63
C SER A 131 -4.01 7.61 -4.77
N SER A 132 -3.40 6.54 -5.28
CA SER A 132 -4.00 5.64 -6.28
C SER A 132 -5.03 4.65 -5.69
N GLY A 133 -5.56 3.75 -6.53
CA GLY A 133 -6.39 2.61 -6.09
C GLY A 133 -5.63 1.47 -5.41
N VAL A 134 -4.29 1.48 -5.43
CA VAL A 134 -3.46 0.48 -4.72
C VAL A 134 -3.68 0.53 -3.21
N ARG A 135 -4.18 1.65 -2.66
CA ARG A 135 -4.66 1.78 -1.28
C ARG A 135 -5.55 0.60 -0.85
N ASP A 136 -6.54 0.23 -1.66
CA ASP A 136 -7.51 -0.82 -1.31
C ASP A 136 -6.86 -2.20 -1.22
N ILE A 137 -5.80 -2.41 -2.00
CA ILE A 137 -5.00 -3.63 -2.00
C ILE A 137 -4.11 -3.69 -0.76
N ILE A 138 -3.50 -2.56 -0.37
CA ILE A 138 -2.75 -2.45 0.88
C ILE A 138 -3.67 -2.71 2.07
N ARG A 139 -4.84 -2.05 2.10
CA ARG A 139 -5.91 -2.27 3.09
C ARG A 139 -6.28 -3.75 3.21
N PHE A 140 -6.52 -4.43 2.09
CA PHE A 140 -6.79 -5.88 2.05
C PHE A 140 -5.69 -6.71 2.73
N LEU A 141 -4.42 -6.44 2.44
CA LEU A 141 -3.31 -7.18 3.04
C LEU A 141 -3.22 -6.99 4.56
N LEU A 142 -3.50 -5.77 5.04
CA LEU A 142 -3.46 -5.46 6.47
C LEU A 142 -4.70 -6.00 7.20
N GLU A 143 -5.88 -5.89 6.62
CA GLU A 143 -7.15 -6.44 7.13
C GLU A 143 -7.00 -7.94 7.42
N HIS A 144 -6.42 -8.69 6.48
CA HIS A 144 -6.24 -10.13 6.59
C HIS A 144 -4.90 -10.57 7.23
N ARG A 145 -4.17 -9.65 7.89
CA ARG A 145 -2.91 -9.94 8.61
C ARG A 145 -1.86 -10.65 7.75
N MET A 146 -1.77 -10.29 6.47
CA MET A 146 -0.85 -10.88 5.50
C MET A 146 0.54 -10.23 5.51
N VAL A 147 0.68 -9.08 6.18
CA VAL A 147 1.94 -8.38 6.41
C VAL A 147 2.13 -8.12 7.90
N ASP A 148 3.38 -8.09 8.36
CA ASP A 148 3.69 -7.92 9.79
C ASP A 148 4.22 -6.51 10.12
N VAL A 149 4.86 -5.82 9.16
CA VAL A 149 5.42 -4.47 9.35
C VAL A 149 5.22 -3.63 8.09
N VAL A 150 4.87 -2.36 8.24
CA VAL A 150 4.69 -1.41 7.13
C VAL A 150 5.62 -0.22 7.25
N VAL A 151 6.19 0.22 6.13
CA VAL A 151 6.91 1.50 6.04
C VAL A 151 6.39 2.31 4.86
N THR A 152 6.09 3.59 5.09
CA THR A 152 5.66 4.52 4.04
C THR A 152 6.21 5.93 4.32
N THR A 153 5.91 6.89 3.45
CA THR A 153 6.15 8.33 3.66
C THR A 153 4.88 9.03 4.17
N ALA A 154 5.00 10.28 4.63
CA ALA A 154 3.89 11.03 5.26
C ALA A 154 2.65 11.14 4.35
N GLY A 155 2.85 11.41 3.06
CA GLY A 155 1.77 11.37 2.07
C GLY A 155 0.99 10.05 2.04
N GLY A 156 1.65 8.91 2.32
CA GLY A 156 0.97 7.61 2.39
C GLY A 156 0.16 7.42 3.67
N ILE A 157 0.40 8.21 4.71
CA ILE A 157 -0.40 8.24 5.94
C ILE A 157 -1.60 9.17 5.75
N GLU A 158 -1.34 10.43 5.38
CA GLU A 158 -2.39 11.46 5.32
C GLU A 158 -3.42 11.20 4.21
N GLU A 159 -3.01 10.71 3.03
CA GLU A 159 -3.93 10.42 1.93
C GLU A 159 -4.90 9.27 2.29
N ASP A 160 -4.50 8.33 3.14
CA ASP A 160 -5.40 7.27 3.61
C ASP A 160 -6.50 7.82 4.51
N ILE A 161 -6.16 8.74 5.40
CA ILE A 161 -7.09 9.41 6.31
C ILE A 161 -7.99 10.36 5.51
N ILE A 162 -7.38 11.21 4.66
CA ILE A 162 -8.09 12.19 3.83
C ILE A 162 -9.14 11.50 2.97
N LYS A 163 -8.84 10.31 2.42
CA LYS A 163 -9.80 9.55 1.61
C LYS A 163 -11.01 9.02 2.37
N CYS A 164 -10.95 8.90 3.70
CA CYS A 164 -12.13 8.64 4.53
C CYS A 164 -12.99 9.89 4.70
N LEU A 165 -12.40 11.09 4.60
CA LEU A 165 -13.09 12.37 4.79
C LEU A 165 -13.67 12.93 3.49
N ALA A 166 -12.97 12.76 2.37
CA ALA A 166 -13.35 13.24 1.05
C ALA A 166 -12.63 12.49 -0.08
N PRO A 167 -13.25 12.33 -1.26
CA PRO A 167 -12.70 11.53 -2.35
C PRO A 167 -11.54 12.21 -3.10
N THR A 168 -10.74 11.38 -3.76
CA THR A 168 -9.77 11.77 -4.81
C THR A 168 -10.37 11.48 -6.19
N TYR A 169 -10.09 12.33 -7.15
CA TYR A 169 -10.66 12.25 -8.49
C TYR A 169 -9.62 11.91 -9.55
N ARG A 170 -10.05 11.31 -10.65
CA ARG A 170 -9.22 11.14 -11.84
C ARG A 170 -9.07 12.49 -12.57
N GLY A 171 -7.86 12.78 -13.01
CA GLY A 171 -7.54 13.90 -13.89
C GLY A 171 -6.57 13.46 -14.99
N ASP A 172 -5.68 14.36 -15.38
CA ASP A 172 -4.69 14.12 -16.43
C ASP A 172 -3.34 14.75 -16.06
N PHE A 173 -2.24 14.12 -16.47
CA PHE A 173 -0.88 14.60 -16.22
C PHE A 173 -0.61 15.98 -16.83
N SER A 174 -1.26 16.29 -17.95
CA SER A 174 -1.07 17.50 -18.74
C SER A 174 -1.84 18.72 -18.22
N LEU A 175 -2.71 18.57 -17.22
CA LEU A 175 -3.50 19.68 -16.69
C LEU A 175 -2.60 20.83 -16.17
N PRO A 176 -2.78 22.07 -16.67
CA PRO A 176 -1.91 23.20 -16.31
C PRO A 176 -1.99 23.56 -14.83
N GLY A 177 -0.83 23.63 -14.16
CA GLY A 177 -0.75 23.88 -12.73
C GLY A 177 -1.36 25.23 -12.30
N ALA A 178 -1.16 26.29 -13.08
CA ALA A 178 -1.74 27.61 -12.77
C ALA A 178 -3.27 27.59 -12.78
N PHE A 179 -3.87 26.87 -13.75
CA PHE A 179 -5.31 26.70 -13.82
C PHE A 179 -5.82 25.93 -12.59
N LEU A 180 -5.20 24.79 -12.27
CA LEU A 180 -5.59 23.99 -11.11
C LEU A 180 -5.48 24.77 -9.80
N ARG A 181 -4.39 25.54 -9.61
CA ARG A 181 -4.20 26.40 -8.44
C ARG A 181 -5.30 27.47 -8.33
N SER A 182 -5.68 28.11 -9.45
CA SER A 182 -6.78 29.10 -9.46
C SER A 182 -8.13 28.51 -9.05
N LYS A 183 -8.29 27.18 -9.16
CA LYS A 183 -9.48 26.42 -8.78
C LYS A 183 -9.34 25.71 -7.43
N GLY A 184 -8.20 25.84 -6.74
CA GLY A 184 -7.94 25.14 -5.48
C GLY A 184 -7.86 23.62 -5.63
N LEU A 185 -7.31 23.13 -6.74
CA LEU A 185 -7.11 21.71 -7.03
C LEU A 185 -5.61 21.40 -7.01
N ASN A 186 -5.22 20.34 -6.29
CA ASN A 186 -3.86 19.82 -6.28
C ASN A 186 -3.77 18.60 -7.19
N ARG A 187 -2.68 18.48 -7.97
CA ARG A 187 -2.47 17.37 -8.89
C ARG A 187 -1.43 16.39 -8.37
N ILE A 188 -1.77 15.11 -8.38
CA ILE A 188 -0.87 13.99 -8.07
C ILE A 188 -0.83 13.08 -9.30
N GLY A 189 0.15 13.29 -10.18
CA GLY A 189 0.19 12.60 -11.47
C GLY A 189 -1.04 12.92 -12.32
N ASN A 190 -1.88 11.92 -12.58
CA ASN A 190 -3.19 12.03 -13.22
C ASN A 190 -4.37 11.96 -12.23
N LEU A 191 -4.15 12.34 -10.98
CA LEU A 191 -5.18 12.43 -9.95
C LEU A 191 -5.32 13.89 -9.48
N LEU A 192 -6.51 14.22 -8.99
CA LEU A 192 -6.85 15.54 -8.46
C LEU A 192 -7.40 15.42 -7.04
N VAL A 193 -6.86 16.24 -6.13
CA VAL A 193 -7.29 16.36 -4.75
C VAL A 193 -7.73 17.80 -4.49
N PRO A 194 -9.01 18.08 -4.24
CA PRO A 194 -9.48 19.41 -3.87
C PRO A 194 -8.85 19.90 -2.56
N ASN A 195 -8.55 21.20 -2.47
CA ASN A 195 -8.04 21.81 -1.23
C ASN A 195 -8.97 21.62 -0.03
N ASP A 196 -10.29 21.55 -0.27
CA ASP A 196 -11.30 21.30 0.77
C ASP A 196 -11.01 19.99 1.54
N ASN A 197 -10.42 18.99 0.90
CA ASN A 197 -10.02 17.74 1.53
C ASN A 197 -8.99 17.99 2.66
N TYR A 198 -8.03 18.89 2.44
CA TYR A 198 -7.02 19.24 3.44
C TYR A 198 -7.61 20.12 4.55
N CYS A 199 -8.59 20.98 4.26
CA CYS A 199 -9.32 21.73 5.29
C CYS A 199 -10.14 20.81 6.21
N ARG A 200 -10.73 19.73 5.66
CA ARG A 200 -11.39 18.69 6.45
C ARG A 200 -10.40 17.92 7.31
N PHE A 201 -9.24 17.58 6.76
CA PHE A 201 -8.16 16.93 7.50
C PHE A 201 -7.65 17.79 8.65
N GLU A 202 -7.42 19.09 8.42
CA GLU A 202 -7.06 20.06 9.46
C GLU A 202 -8.10 20.07 10.60
N SER A 203 -9.38 20.16 10.24
CA SER A 203 -10.47 20.17 11.22
C SER A 203 -10.53 18.87 12.04
N TRP A 204 -10.22 17.74 11.40
CA TRP A 204 -10.21 16.42 12.04
C TRP A 204 -8.99 16.20 12.94
N ILE A 205 -7.79 16.62 12.51
CA ILE A 205 -6.55 16.28 13.21
C ILE A 205 -6.22 17.21 14.37
N ASN A 206 -6.61 18.49 14.29
CA ASN A 206 -6.25 19.48 15.32
C ASN A 206 -6.69 19.08 16.75
N PRO A 207 -7.93 18.61 16.98
CA PRO A 207 -8.34 18.13 18.31
C PRO A 207 -7.52 16.93 18.78
N ILE A 208 -7.06 16.07 17.87
CA ILE A 208 -6.22 14.91 18.19
C ILE A 208 -4.83 15.35 18.62
N LEU A 209 -4.23 16.33 17.94
CA LEU A 209 -2.94 16.90 18.32
C LEU A 209 -3.00 17.60 19.69
N ASP A 210 -4.11 18.27 19.99
CA ASP A 210 -4.34 18.86 21.32
C ASP A 210 -4.36 17.78 22.42
N GLN A 211 -5.06 16.67 22.21
CA GLN A 211 -5.06 15.52 23.15
C GLN A 211 -3.68 14.85 23.25
N MET A 212 -2.99 14.67 22.14
CA MET A 212 -1.64 14.11 22.13
C MET A 212 -0.67 14.95 22.97
N LEU A 213 -0.77 16.29 22.88
CA LEU A 213 0.04 17.19 23.69
C LEU A 213 -0.30 17.09 25.18
N GLU A 214 -1.58 16.98 25.54
CA GLU A 214 -2.01 16.78 26.93
C GLU A 214 -1.45 15.47 27.50
N GLU A 215 -1.59 14.36 26.77
CA GLU A 215 -1.06 13.05 27.14
C GLU A 215 0.47 13.05 27.29
N GLN A 216 1.16 13.82 26.45
CA GLN A 216 2.61 14.00 26.57
C GLN A 216 2.98 14.86 27.78
N SER A 217 2.21 15.91 28.06
CA SER A 217 2.47 16.86 29.16
C SER A 217 2.24 16.23 30.53
N SER A 218 1.27 15.31 30.64
CA SER A 218 1.06 14.48 31.82
C SER A 218 2.10 13.36 32.01
N LYS A 219 3.06 13.23 31.06
CA LYS A 219 4.02 12.13 30.95
C LYS A 219 3.36 10.76 30.80
N ALA A 220 2.12 10.70 30.32
CA ALA A 220 1.43 9.45 30.03
C ALA A 220 1.90 8.82 28.71
N MET A 221 2.42 9.62 27.77
CA MET A 221 2.85 9.15 26.46
C MET A 221 4.11 9.88 25.97
N GLU A 222 5.04 9.12 25.38
CA GLU A 222 6.10 9.67 24.53
C GLU A 222 5.79 9.29 23.08
N TRP A 223 5.57 10.29 22.24
CA TRP A 223 5.17 10.07 20.85
C TRP A 223 6.36 9.73 19.96
N THR A 224 6.17 8.75 19.10
CA THR A 224 7.04 8.41 17.97
C THR A 224 6.18 8.37 16.71
N PRO A 225 6.74 8.46 15.49
CA PRO A 225 5.93 8.38 14.28
C PRO A 225 4.99 7.19 14.23
N SER A 226 5.46 5.97 14.56
CA SER A 226 4.59 4.79 14.59
C SER A 226 3.45 4.88 15.61
N LYS A 227 3.70 5.43 16.81
CA LYS A 227 2.66 5.65 17.83
C LYS A 227 1.64 6.69 17.37
N VAL A 228 2.08 7.77 16.74
CA VAL A 228 1.20 8.80 16.15
C VAL A 228 0.33 8.15 15.07
N ILE A 229 0.94 7.40 14.14
CA ILE A 229 0.19 6.73 13.06
C ILE A 229 -0.83 5.73 13.62
N SER A 230 -0.43 4.93 14.63
CA SER A 230 -1.36 4.01 15.31
C SER A 230 -2.51 4.76 16.00
N ARG A 231 -2.25 5.93 16.59
CA ARG A 231 -3.29 6.80 17.16
C ARG A 231 -4.25 7.29 16.08
N LEU A 232 -3.72 7.79 14.95
CA LEU A 232 -4.55 8.25 13.84
C LEU A 232 -5.42 7.13 13.24
N GLY A 233 -4.87 5.92 13.12
CA GLY A 233 -5.63 4.72 12.70
C GLY A 233 -6.75 4.34 13.66
N LYS A 234 -6.56 4.54 14.97
CA LYS A 234 -7.63 4.38 15.97
C LYS A 234 -8.71 5.45 15.81
N GLU A 235 -8.31 6.72 15.69
CA GLU A 235 -9.23 7.86 15.67
C GLU A 235 -10.05 7.94 14.37
N ILE A 236 -9.50 7.51 13.23
CA ILE A 236 -10.24 7.56 11.97
C ILE A 236 -11.41 6.56 11.98
N ASN A 237 -11.26 5.44 12.69
CA ASN A 237 -12.30 4.45 12.96
C ASN A 237 -13.16 4.07 11.72
N ASP A 238 -12.50 3.91 10.57
CA ASP A 238 -13.13 3.65 9.28
C ASP A 238 -12.51 2.41 8.62
N GLU A 239 -13.31 1.39 8.34
CA GLU A 239 -12.85 0.12 7.76
C GLU A 239 -12.30 0.24 6.33
N SER A 240 -12.52 1.37 5.66
CA SER A 240 -11.89 1.67 4.36
C SER A 240 -10.42 2.11 4.48
N SER A 241 -9.98 2.53 5.67
CA SER A 241 -8.60 2.93 5.95
C SER A 241 -7.70 1.73 6.18
N TYR A 242 -6.52 1.70 5.55
CA TYR A 242 -5.53 0.67 5.88
C TYR A 242 -4.91 0.93 7.27
N LEU A 243 -4.84 2.19 7.72
CA LEU A 243 -4.33 2.55 9.04
C LEU A 243 -5.26 2.07 10.17
N TYR A 244 -6.57 2.08 9.95
CA TYR A 244 -7.53 1.45 10.86
C TYR A 244 -7.22 -0.03 11.05
N TRP A 245 -7.03 -0.77 9.95
CA TRP A 245 -6.68 -2.19 10.01
C TRP A 245 -5.30 -2.43 10.60
N ALA A 246 -4.33 -1.54 10.32
CA ALA A 246 -3.02 -1.58 10.95
C ALA A 246 -3.14 -1.52 12.48
N TYR A 247 -3.91 -0.54 12.99
CA TYR A 247 -4.19 -0.41 14.41
C TYR A 247 -4.92 -1.63 14.98
N LYS A 248 -6.03 -2.04 14.36
CA LYS A 248 -6.86 -3.19 14.81
C LYS A 248 -6.08 -4.50 14.87
N ASN A 249 -5.15 -4.71 13.94
CA ASN A 249 -4.37 -5.93 13.84
C ASN A 249 -2.99 -5.83 14.49
N ALA A 250 -2.69 -4.71 15.17
CA ALA A 250 -1.40 -4.43 15.82
C ALA A 250 -0.20 -4.55 14.87
N ILE A 251 -0.36 -4.08 13.63
CA ILE A 251 0.71 -4.00 12.62
C ILE A 251 1.35 -2.61 12.72
N PRO A 252 2.63 -2.49 13.13
CA PRO A 252 3.30 -1.21 13.20
C PRO A 252 3.51 -0.61 11.80
N VAL A 253 3.23 0.69 11.70
CA VAL A 253 3.47 1.49 10.49
C VAL A 253 4.53 2.54 10.82
N PHE A 254 5.69 2.46 10.17
CA PHE A 254 6.78 3.40 10.35
C PHE A 254 6.80 4.44 9.23
N CYS A 255 7.14 5.68 9.59
CA CYS A 255 7.31 6.78 8.64
C CYS A 255 8.47 7.67 9.09
N PRO A 256 9.69 7.44 8.56
CA PRO A 256 10.88 8.18 9.00
C PRO A 256 10.77 9.69 8.75
N GLY A 257 10.08 10.09 7.67
CA GLY A 257 9.81 11.48 7.31
C GLY A 257 8.35 11.85 7.58
N LEU A 258 7.86 11.70 8.82
CA LEU A 258 6.47 12.00 9.17
C LEU A 258 6.06 13.47 8.91
N THR A 259 7.02 14.39 8.98
CA THR A 259 6.79 15.83 8.80
C THR A 259 6.78 16.27 7.33
N ASP A 260 7.01 15.37 6.37
CA ASP A 260 7.14 15.69 4.94
C ASP A 260 5.80 15.54 4.20
N GLY A 261 4.80 16.33 4.59
CA GLY A 261 3.44 16.29 4.04
C GLY A 261 2.48 17.23 4.75
N SER A 262 1.19 17.15 4.41
CA SER A 262 0.12 17.89 5.09
C SER A 262 0.08 17.62 6.59
N LEU A 263 0.40 16.40 7.04
CA LEU A 263 0.56 16.11 8.47
C LEU A 263 1.63 17.00 9.12
N GLY A 264 2.74 17.26 8.41
CA GLY A 264 3.78 18.20 8.83
C GLY A 264 3.28 19.63 8.93
N ASP A 265 2.49 20.09 7.95
CA ASP A 265 1.85 21.41 7.99
C ASP A 265 0.95 21.56 9.22
N MET A 266 0.19 20.52 9.55
CA MET A 266 -0.68 20.51 10.73
C MET A 266 0.11 20.54 12.03
N LEU A 267 1.21 19.77 12.12
CA LEU A 267 2.14 19.82 13.25
C LEU A 267 2.77 21.21 13.40
N TYR A 268 3.12 21.87 12.30
CA TYR A 268 3.67 23.23 12.30
C TYR A 268 2.65 24.26 12.79
N CYS A 269 1.45 24.28 12.22
CA CYS A 269 0.37 25.17 12.64
C CYS A 269 -0.01 24.94 14.10
N HIS A 270 -0.07 23.67 14.53
CA HIS A 270 -0.30 23.29 15.92
C HIS A 270 0.78 23.86 16.83
N ALA A 271 2.06 23.70 16.49
CA ALA A 271 3.18 24.18 17.30
C ALA A 271 3.23 25.71 17.45
N ILE A 272 2.74 26.46 16.45
CA ILE A 272 2.58 27.93 16.54
C ILE A 272 1.50 28.29 17.58
N ARG A 273 0.38 27.59 17.57
CA ARG A 273 -0.75 27.84 18.47
C ARG A 273 -0.46 27.36 19.89
N THR A 274 0.09 26.16 20.00
CA THR A 274 0.37 25.47 21.26
C THR A 274 1.69 24.70 21.13
N SER A 275 2.77 25.28 21.66
CA SER A 275 4.09 24.65 21.60
C SER A 275 4.23 23.49 22.60
N GLY A 276 5.07 22.51 22.26
CA GLY A 276 5.51 21.48 23.21
C GLY A 276 5.39 20.04 22.74
N LEU A 277 4.61 19.75 21.69
CA LEU A 277 4.49 18.40 21.15
C LEU A 277 5.84 17.95 20.57
N LYS A 278 6.31 16.76 20.95
CA LYS A 278 7.59 16.21 20.52
C LYS A 278 7.38 14.80 20.00
N ILE A 279 7.94 14.52 18.83
CA ILE A 279 7.84 13.22 18.18
C ILE A 279 9.25 12.67 18.02
N ASP A 280 9.58 11.63 18.78
CA ASP A 280 10.92 11.05 18.85
C ASP A 280 11.14 9.99 17.77
N ILE A 281 12.02 10.30 16.82
CA ILE A 281 12.43 9.39 15.75
C ILE A 281 13.45 8.34 16.21
N VAL A 282 14.17 8.58 17.31
CA VAL A 282 15.21 7.66 17.84
C VAL A 282 14.55 6.44 18.46
N GLN A 283 13.49 6.62 19.24
CA GLN A 283 12.68 5.50 19.71
C GLN A 283 12.08 4.71 18.55
N ASP A 284 11.63 5.39 17.49
CA ASP A 284 10.99 4.74 16.34
C ASP A 284 11.95 3.88 15.53
N ILE A 285 13.17 4.37 15.24
CA ILE A 285 14.19 3.56 14.55
C ILE A 285 14.63 2.36 15.40
N ARG A 286 14.66 2.49 16.74
CA ARG A 286 14.93 1.36 17.63
C ARG A 286 13.83 0.31 17.53
N ALA A 287 12.56 0.73 17.50
CA ALA A 287 11.42 -0.16 17.30
C ALA A 287 11.48 -0.85 15.92
N MET A 288 11.68 -0.09 14.85
CA MET A 288 11.79 -0.62 13.48
C MET A 288 12.93 -1.64 13.33
N ASN A 289 14.13 -1.32 13.83
CA ASN A 289 15.25 -2.27 13.79
C ASN A 289 14.96 -3.49 14.68
N GLY A 290 14.29 -3.29 15.82
CA GLY A 290 13.82 -4.35 16.69
C GLY A 290 12.90 -5.33 15.98
N GLU A 291 12.02 -4.86 15.08
CA GLU A 291 11.16 -5.74 14.30
C GLU A 291 11.94 -6.77 13.48
N ALA A 292 13.12 -6.39 12.95
CA ALA A 292 13.99 -7.27 12.19
C ALA A 292 14.90 -8.13 13.07
N ILE A 293 15.55 -7.54 14.08
CA ILE A 293 16.49 -8.24 14.98
C ILE A 293 15.76 -9.31 15.80
N TYR A 294 14.59 -8.97 16.34
CA TYR A 294 13.81 -9.87 17.19
C TYR A 294 12.87 -10.78 16.39
N ALA A 295 13.12 -10.97 15.09
CA ALA A 295 12.40 -11.94 14.28
C ALA A 295 12.69 -13.41 14.71
N GLY A 296 13.71 -13.65 15.54
CA GLY A 296 14.02 -14.97 16.10
C GLY A 296 14.30 -16.01 15.01
N PHE A 297 13.64 -17.17 15.08
CA PHE A 297 13.70 -18.23 14.06
C PHE A 297 13.00 -17.87 12.74
N ARG A 298 12.31 -16.73 12.67
CA ARG A 298 11.60 -16.33 11.45
C ARG A 298 12.59 -15.88 10.38
N ARG A 299 12.37 -16.35 9.16
CA ARG A 299 12.87 -15.68 7.95
C ARG A 299 12.22 -14.31 7.84
N THR A 300 12.90 -13.33 7.22
CA THR A 300 12.25 -12.06 6.84
C THR A 300 12.09 -11.96 5.34
N GLY A 301 10.98 -11.37 4.91
CA GLY A 301 10.69 -11.08 3.51
C GLY A 301 10.34 -9.60 3.33
N MET A 302 10.76 -9.02 2.21
CA MET A 302 10.49 -7.62 1.87
C MET A 302 9.71 -7.53 0.56
N ILE A 303 8.57 -6.83 0.57
CA ILE A 303 7.88 -6.38 -0.65
C ILE A 303 7.95 -4.85 -0.66
N ILE A 304 8.60 -4.28 -1.66
CA ILE A 304 8.84 -2.83 -1.74
C ILE A 304 8.28 -2.31 -3.06
N LEU A 305 7.28 -1.42 -2.95
CA LEU A 305 6.60 -0.79 -4.06
C LEU A 305 7.08 0.67 -4.19
N GLY A 306 7.94 0.93 -5.16
CA GLY A 306 8.64 2.20 -5.30
C GLY A 306 10.07 2.17 -4.73
N GLY A 307 10.54 3.33 -4.26
CA GLY A 307 11.91 3.55 -3.80
C GLY A 307 11.94 4.45 -2.55
N GLY A 308 13.00 5.26 -2.42
CA GLY A 308 13.13 6.29 -1.38
C GLY A 308 13.18 5.74 0.05
N LEU A 309 12.65 6.52 0.99
CA LEU A 309 12.67 6.19 2.43
C LEU A 309 12.09 4.80 2.74
N PRO A 310 10.91 4.38 2.22
CA PRO A 310 10.38 3.04 2.49
C PRO A 310 11.33 1.92 2.09
N LYS A 311 11.97 2.05 0.91
CA LYS A 311 12.96 1.07 0.44
C LYS A 311 14.15 1.01 1.39
N HIS A 312 14.82 2.14 1.57
CA HIS A 312 16.07 2.18 2.31
C HIS A 312 15.87 1.78 3.78
N HIS A 313 14.80 2.24 4.42
CA HIS A 313 14.53 2.00 5.83
C HIS A 313 14.25 0.53 6.15
N ILE A 314 13.45 -0.16 5.31
CA ILE A 314 13.21 -1.61 5.45
C ILE A 314 14.50 -2.41 5.23
N CYS A 315 15.25 -2.10 4.18
CA CYS A 315 16.50 -2.77 3.88
C CYS A 315 17.53 -2.56 5.01
N ASN A 316 17.63 -1.34 5.55
CA ASN A 316 18.56 -1.01 6.64
C ASN A 316 18.19 -1.71 7.95
N ALA A 317 16.91 -1.87 8.27
CA ALA A 317 16.50 -2.68 9.41
C ALA A 317 16.91 -4.15 9.25
N ASN A 318 16.75 -4.70 8.04
CA ASN A 318 17.15 -6.08 7.76
C ASN A 318 18.67 -6.28 7.70
N MET A 319 19.46 -5.23 7.45
CA MET A 319 20.92 -5.27 7.61
C MET A 319 21.32 -5.67 9.04
N MET A 320 20.56 -5.23 10.05
CA MET A 320 20.84 -5.52 11.47
C MET A 320 20.72 -7.01 11.83
N ARG A 321 20.11 -7.84 10.96
CA ARG A 321 20.03 -9.30 11.09
C ARG A 321 20.84 -10.05 10.02
N ASN A 322 21.85 -9.39 9.45
CA ASN A 322 22.67 -9.86 8.33
C ASN A 322 21.86 -10.19 7.07
N GLY A 323 20.85 -9.37 6.80
CA GLY A 323 20.11 -9.34 5.55
C GLY A 323 18.80 -10.13 5.57
N SER A 324 17.90 -9.74 4.68
CA SER A 324 16.63 -10.43 4.45
C SER A 324 16.80 -11.70 3.61
N ASP A 325 15.90 -12.66 3.81
CA ASP A 325 15.90 -13.97 3.13
C ASP A 325 15.16 -13.92 1.77
N TYR A 326 14.23 -12.98 1.62
CA TYR A 326 13.42 -12.79 0.41
C TYR A 326 13.22 -11.31 0.10
N ALA A 327 13.30 -10.92 -1.17
CA ALA A 327 13.07 -9.54 -1.58
C ALA A 327 12.35 -9.43 -2.92
N VAL A 328 11.32 -8.59 -2.98
CA VAL A 328 10.58 -8.25 -4.19
C VAL A 328 10.51 -6.74 -4.29
N PHE A 329 11.18 -6.17 -5.29
CA PHE A 329 11.12 -4.74 -5.59
C PHE A 329 10.26 -4.53 -6.84
N ILE A 330 9.29 -3.63 -6.78
CA ILE A 330 8.48 -3.20 -7.93
C ILE A 330 8.61 -1.69 -8.01
N ASN A 331 9.42 -1.18 -8.94
CA ASN A 331 9.60 0.25 -9.13
C ASN A 331 10.02 0.58 -10.56
N THR A 332 10.01 1.87 -10.89
CA THR A 332 10.36 2.40 -12.22
C THR A 332 11.77 3.00 -12.28
N ALA A 333 12.47 3.04 -11.14
CA ALA A 333 13.78 3.67 -11.03
C ALA A 333 14.89 2.85 -11.68
N GLN A 334 15.89 3.54 -12.22
CA GLN A 334 16.97 2.98 -13.03
C GLN A 334 18.31 3.15 -12.31
N GLU A 335 19.24 2.21 -12.53
CA GLU A 335 20.50 2.14 -11.77
C GLU A 335 21.55 3.19 -12.16
N PHE A 336 21.47 3.75 -13.37
CA PHE A 336 22.54 4.56 -13.95
C PHE A 336 22.80 5.90 -13.22
N ASP A 337 21.84 6.37 -12.42
CA ASP A 337 21.97 7.61 -11.64
C ASP A 337 22.58 7.40 -10.25
N GLY A 338 22.89 6.14 -9.88
CA GLY A 338 23.47 5.79 -8.58
C GLY A 338 22.52 5.97 -7.40
N SER A 339 21.21 6.12 -7.63
CA SER A 339 20.22 6.26 -6.58
C SER A 339 19.92 4.94 -5.88
N ASP A 340 19.72 4.96 -4.54
CA ASP A 340 19.24 3.78 -3.81
C ASP A 340 17.91 3.29 -4.38
N SER A 341 17.02 4.20 -4.81
CA SER A 341 15.76 3.83 -5.48
C SER A 341 15.97 2.98 -6.73
N GLY A 342 16.97 3.34 -7.54
CA GLY A 342 17.33 2.70 -8.80
C GLY A 342 18.18 1.44 -8.68
N ALA A 343 18.85 1.25 -7.54
CA ALA A 343 19.71 0.10 -7.27
C ALA A 343 19.03 -1.25 -7.53
N GLN A 344 19.81 -2.20 -8.05
CA GLN A 344 19.38 -3.60 -8.15
C GLN A 344 19.41 -4.27 -6.77
N PRO A 345 18.65 -5.37 -6.55
CA PRO A 345 18.74 -6.10 -5.30
C PRO A 345 20.16 -6.60 -4.97
N ASP A 346 20.98 -6.86 -5.99
CA ASP A 346 22.37 -7.29 -5.83
C ASP A 346 23.25 -6.24 -5.14
N GLU A 347 23.00 -4.95 -5.38
CA GLU A 347 23.68 -3.89 -4.61
C GLU A 347 23.33 -4.00 -3.11
N ALA A 348 22.06 -4.27 -2.77
CA ALA A 348 21.68 -4.47 -1.37
C ALA A 348 22.32 -5.72 -0.74
N VAL A 349 22.76 -6.70 -1.54
CA VAL A 349 23.56 -7.84 -1.05
C VAL A 349 24.96 -7.39 -0.62
N SER A 350 25.60 -6.47 -1.34
CA SER A 350 26.94 -5.98 -0.98
C SER A 350 26.99 -5.28 0.38
N TRP A 351 25.87 -4.69 0.81
CA TRP A 351 25.70 -4.05 2.13
C TRP A 351 25.26 -5.02 3.24
N GLY A 352 24.96 -6.28 2.91
CA GLY A 352 24.33 -7.22 3.85
C GLY A 352 22.89 -6.85 4.21
N LYS A 353 22.22 -5.98 3.43
CA LYS A 353 20.78 -5.66 3.57
C LYS A 353 19.91 -6.82 3.04
N ILE A 354 20.44 -7.58 2.08
CA ILE A 354 19.89 -8.84 1.56
C ILE A 354 20.96 -9.92 1.74
N ARG A 355 20.58 -11.15 2.09
CA ARG A 355 21.52 -12.27 2.22
C ARG A 355 22.04 -12.71 0.85
N GLY A 356 23.30 -13.15 0.77
CA GLY A 356 23.86 -13.71 -0.47
C GLY A 356 23.13 -14.96 -0.98
N SER A 357 22.46 -15.71 -0.10
CA SER A 357 21.62 -16.87 -0.45
C SER A 357 20.14 -16.51 -0.67
N ALA A 358 19.76 -15.24 -0.58
CA ALA A 358 18.37 -14.82 -0.69
C ALA A 358 17.81 -14.99 -2.10
N LYS A 359 16.48 -15.15 -2.17
CA LYS A 359 15.76 -15.04 -3.44
C LYS A 359 15.26 -13.61 -3.59
N ALA A 360 15.93 -12.85 -4.45
CA ALA A 360 15.60 -11.45 -4.71
C ALA A 360 15.17 -11.23 -6.16
N VAL A 361 14.17 -10.37 -6.38
CA VAL A 361 13.74 -9.95 -7.73
C VAL A 361 13.41 -8.48 -7.76
N LYS A 362 13.72 -7.83 -8.88
CA LYS A 362 13.24 -6.50 -9.23
C LYS A 362 12.41 -6.54 -10.50
N VAL A 363 11.22 -5.94 -10.44
CA VAL A 363 10.29 -5.75 -11.55
C VAL A 363 10.28 -4.27 -11.92
N HIS A 364 10.77 -3.96 -13.12
CA HIS A 364 10.74 -2.61 -13.67
C HIS A 364 9.35 -2.33 -14.24
N CYS A 365 8.43 -1.86 -13.40
CA CYS A 365 7.03 -1.61 -13.77
C CYS A 365 6.39 -0.61 -12.78
N ASP A 366 5.35 0.09 -13.23
CA ASP A 366 4.45 0.83 -12.35
C ASP A 366 3.70 -0.17 -11.44
N ALA A 367 3.75 0.07 -10.12
CA ALA A 367 3.13 -0.81 -9.14
C ALA A 367 1.59 -0.86 -9.27
N THR A 368 0.95 0.17 -9.82
CA THR A 368 -0.49 0.17 -10.11
C THR A 368 -0.89 -0.90 -11.15
N ILE A 369 0.08 -1.39 -11.93
CA ILE A 369 -0.11 -2.48 -12.91
C ILE A 369 0.32 -3.81 -12.28
N ALA A 370 1.55 -3.88 -11.76
CA ALA A 370 2.15 -5.14 -11.35
C ALA A 370 1.61 -5.67 -10.02
N PHE A 371 1.33 -4.79 -9.05
CA PHE A 371 0.98 -5.21 -7.69
C PHE A 371 -0.41 -5.85 -7.57
N PRO A 372 -1.48 -5.36 -8.23
CA PRO A 372 -2.77 -6.05 -8.24
C PRO A 372 -2.67 -7.48 -8.79
N LEU A 373 -1.88 -7.68 -9.85
CA LEU A 373 -1.66 -9.00 -10.45
C LEU A 373 -0.88 -9.93 -9.52
N LEU A 374 0.12 -9.40 -8.82
CA LEU A 374 0.86 -10.12 -7.78
C LEU A 374 -0.09 -10.61 -6.69
N VAL A 375 -0.87 -9.70 -6.10
CA VAL A 375 -1.79 -10.03 -5.01
C VAL A 375 -2.84 -11.03 -5.45
N ALA A 376 -3.42 -10.88 -6.65
CA ALA A 376 -4.38 -11.82 -7.20
C ALA A 376 -3.81 -13.24 -7.37
N ALA A 377 -2.53 -13.35 -7.73
CA ALA A 377 -1.89 -14.64 -7.97
C ALA A 377 -1.27 -15.28 -6.72
N THR A 378 -1.15 -14.54 -5.61
CA THR A 378 -0.52 -15.03 -4.36
C THR A 378 -1.46 -14.88 -3.17
N PHE A 379 -1.55 -13.70 -2.58
CA PHE A 379 -2.23 -13.41 -1.33
C PHE A 379 -3.74 -13.71 -1.40
N ALA A 380 -4.41 -13.29 -2.48
CA ALA A 380 -5.85 -13.46 -2.63
C ALA A 380 -6.30 -14.92 -2.73
N ARG A 381 -5.41 -15.85 -3.15
CA ARG A 381 -5.73 -17.28 -3.28
C ARG A 381 -5.80 -18.01 -1.93
N ARG A 382 -5.46 -17.34 -0.83
CA ARG A 382 -5.42 -17.92 0.53
C ARG A 382 -6.73 -17.79 1.27
N LEU A 383 -7.59 -16.87 0.85
CA LEU A 383 -8.91 -16.77 1.44
C LEU A 383 -9.68 -18.03 1.03
N PRO A 384 -10.29 -18.77 1.97
CA PRO A 384 -11.15 -19.87 1.61
C PRO A 384 -12.25 -19.34 0.69
N ASP A 385 -12.56 -20.07 -0.38
CA ASP A 385 -13.67 -19.73 -1.28
C ASP A 385 -14.90 -19.49 -0.41
N THR A 386 -15.34 -18.23 -0.33
CA THR A 386 -16.61 -17.93 0.31
C THR A 386 -17.66 -18.66 -0.52
N PRO A 387 -18.44 -19.60 0.03
CA PRO A 387 -19.46 -20.27 -0.75
C PRO A 387 -20.34 -19.19 -1.36
N ALA A 388 -20.47 -19.21 -2.68
CA ALA A 388 -21.34 -18.30 -3.41
C ALA A 388 -22.68 -18.31 -2.68
N VAL A 389 -23.14 -17.13 -2.25
CA VAL A 389 -24.44 -16.95 -1.62
C VAL A 389 -25.44 -17.74 -2.45
N ALA A 390 -25.96 -18.81 -1.87
CA ALA A 390 -27.01 -19.60 -2.50
C ALA A 390 -28.13 -18.61 -2.80
N THR A 391 -28.37 -18.38 -4.08
CA THR A 391 -29.61 -17.75 -4.53
C THR A 391 -30.72 -18.62 -3.98
N ILE A 392 -31.39 -18.12 -2.95
CA ILE A 392 -32.66 -18.67 -2.50
C ILE A 392 -33.63 -18.37 -3.63
N ASP A 393 -34.04 -19.43 -4.33
CA ASP A 393 -35.10 -19.39 -5.36
C ASP A 393 -36.44 -18.90 -4.79
#